data_AF-A0A2R6II27-F1
#
_entry.id   AF-A0A2R6II27-F1
#
_cell.length_a   1.000
_cell.length_b   1.000
_cell.length_c   1.000
_cell.angle_alpha   90.00
_cell.angle_beta   90.00
_cell.angle_gamma   90.00
#
_symmetry.space_group_name_H-M   'P 1'
#
loop_
_entity.id
_entity.type
_entity.pdbx_description
1 polymer ?
#
loop_
_entity_poly.entity_id
_entity_poly.type
_entity_poly.pdbx_seq_one_letter_code
_entity_poly.pdbx_strand_id
1 'polypeptide(L)'
;MEQDAGVSTAESSGSAPGVSSIDQLDSEADFHFTYFTDIWGLKPVESNPMVKRVEDWILESGSEFAVTSGDHLTAPRDGYTDQFNEYIADPDRSPDFWREDFYVNTADHDVQYYTGPDAEAGQDNWGASWPFLEDAGLYDRDNVEFADERYDWYDEWLSGIDVDWEWWDGLEGDYPEEDKLAGHAPDYYAQVERGGVTFHLVLGHHAAFGDVSPTGFPEQTKRFIAETVSDIDKGDDDVVITTAQSWSGNFVDQLSLERQREVVGTADFVLSGNQHEVAYYDRTSREYLKWNDEPDFDYTDHPEFPSVALALNGGSPHTGTHPGYFDIHVFTDPLRFTVQYIDTTTDERTLQRGPTGLYDTWPMRKVAGGPYEAITDWENWDN
;
A
#
# COMPACT_ATOMS: atom_id res chain seq x y z
N MET A 1 41.17 -7.74 36.13
CA MET A 1 41.47 -7.13 34.82
C MET A 1 40.12 -6.80 34.23
N GLU A 2 39.61 -5.61 34.53
CA GLU A 2 38.45 -5.04 33.86
C GLU A 2 38.95 -4.53 32.51
N GLN A 3 38.42 -5.08 31.41
CA GLN A 3 38.62 -4.52 30.09
C GLN A 3 37.55 -3.45 29.89
N ASP A 4 37.97 -2.19 29.91
CA ASP A 4 37.20 -1.06 29.41
C ASP A 4 36.85 -1.34 27.94
N ALA A 5 35.57 -1.58 27.67
CA ALA A 5 35.02 -1.54 26.33
C ALA A 5 35.04 -0.07 25.89
N GLY A 6 36.07 0.30 25.13
CA GLY A 6 36.18 1.61 24.52
C GLY A 6 34.98 1.85 23.60
N VAL A 7 34.08 2.74 24.02
CA VAL A 7 33.05 3.32 23.17
C VAL A 7 33.77 4.07 22.06
N SER A 8 33.76 3.49 20.87
CA SER A 8 34.22 4.13 19.65
C SER A 8 33.27 5.29 19.35
N THR A 9 33.72 6.51 19.60
CA THR A 9 33.05 7.71 19.09
C THR A 9 33.26 7.74 17.58
N ALA A 10 32.27 7.24 16.84
CA ALA A 10 32.21 7.42 15.40
C ALA A 10 32.35 8.93 15.12
N GLU A 11 33.38 9.29 14.36
CA GLU A 11 33.56 10.66 13.88
C GLU A 11 32.32 11.04 13.08
N SER A 12 31.66 12.16 13.43
CA SER A 12 30.47 12.59 12.70
C SER A 12 30.86 12.84 11.25
N SER A 13 30.37 12.00 10.35
CA SER A 13 30.34 12.27 8.92
C SER A 13 29.76 13.68 8.74
N GLY A 14 30.43 14.51 7.92
CA GLY A 14 29.92 15.84 7.63
C GLY A 14 28.49 15.74 7.09
N SER A 15 27.59 16.62 7.53
CA SER A 15 26.19 16.59 7.08
C SER A 15 26.13 16.55 5.55
N ALA A 16 25.24 15.73 5.01
CA ALA A 16 24.96 15.73 3.58
C ALA A 16 24.64 17.17 3.11
N PRO A 17 25.03 17.54 1.87
CA PRO A 17 24.58 18.80 1.31
C PRO A 17 23.05 18.84 1.27
N GLY A 18 22.47 20.02 1.49
CA GLY A 18 21.02 20.20 1.40
C GLY A 18 20.44 19.86 0.02
N VAL A 19 19.18 19.44 -0.01
CA VAL A 19 18.44 19.10 -1.22
C VAL A 19 17.60 20.29 -1.69
N SER A 20 17.73 20.65 -2.97
CA SER A 20 17.10 21.83 -3.56
C SER A 20 16.01 21.53 -4.59
N SER A 21 15.95 20.30 -5.11
CA SER A 21 14.94 19.84 -6.07
C SER A 21 14.67 18.35 -5.88
N ILE A 22 13.58 17.87 -6.50
CA ILE A 22 13.25 16.45 -6.48
C ILE A 22 14.27 15.62 -7.27
N ASP A 23 14.73 16.11 -8.43
CA ASP A 23 15.81 15.46 -9.20
C ASP A 23 17.11 15.32 -8.39
N GLN A 24 17.39 16.30 -7.51
CA GLN A 24 18.55 16.19 -6.63
C GLN A 24 18.33 15.09 -5.59
N LEU A 25 17.13 15.01 -5.01
CA LEU A 25 16.77 13.94 -4.07
C LEU A 25 16.89 12.56 -4.74
N ASP A 26 16.39 12.40 -5.97
CA ASP A 26 16.50 11.18 -6.76
C ASP A 26 17.97 10.77 -6.97
N SER A 27 18.83 11.75 -7.24
CA SER A 27 20.26 11.49 -7.47
C SER A 27 21.05 11.17 -6.19
N GLU A 28 20.53 11.55 -5.03
CA GLU A 28 21.12 11.26 -3.73
C GLU A 28 20.64 9.93 -3.15
N ALA A 29 19.43 9.49 -3.52
CA ALA A 29 18.88 8.20 -3.14
C ALA A 29 19.65 7.05 -3.82
N ASP A 30 19.74 5.90 -3.15
CA ASP A 30 20.29 4.69 -3.76
C ASP A 30 19.31 4.11 -4.79
N PHE A 31 18.01 4.19 -4.49
CA PHE A 31 16.89 3.91 -5.38
C PHE A 31 15.60 4.47 -4.76
N HIS A 32 14.45 4.30 -5.42
CA HIS A 32 13.14 4.65 -4.87
C HIS A 32 12.08 3.65 -5.33
N PHE A 33 10.95 3.66 -4.66
CA PHE A 33 9.76 2.92 -5.05
C PHE A 33 8.52 3.81 -4.94
N THR A 34 7.46 3.43 -5.64
CA THR A 34 6.24 4.23 -5.72
C THR A 34 5.11 3.58 -4.94
N TYR A 35 4.34 4.40 -4.22
CA TYR A 35 3.08 4.01 -3.61
C TYR A 35 1.92 4.88 -4.11
N PHE A 36 0.84 4.25 -4.55
CA PHE A 36 -0.40 4.94 -4.94
C PHE A 36 -1.64 4.10 -4.64
N THR A 37 -2.81 4.72 -4.71
CA THR A 37 -4.11 4.07 -4.45
C THR A 37 -5.15 4.65 -5.39
N ASP A 38 -6.28 3.97 -5.55
CA ASP A 38 -7.45 4.46 -6.27
C ASP A 38 -7.16 4.77 -7.76
N ILE A 39 -8.22 5.15 -8.47
CA ILE A 39 -8.36 5.11 -9.92
C ILE A 39 -7.26 5.92 -10.60
N TRP A 40 -6.45 5.20 -11.40
CA TRP A 40 -5.53 5.75 -12.40
C TRP A 40 -6.26 6.20 -13.67
N GLY A 41 -7.43 6.82 -13.47
CA GLY A 41 -8.28 7.51 -14.43
C GLY A 41 -8.28 7.00 -15.86
N LEU A 42 -9.29 6.20 -16.24
CA LEU A 42 -9.89 6.17 -17.58
C LEU A 42 -8.88 6.09 -18.74
N LYS A 43 -8.50 4.85 -19.09
CA LYS A 43 -7.69 4.49 -20.26
C LYS A 43 -6.28 5.09 -20.22
N PRO A 44 -5.27 4.27 -19.87
CA PRO A 44 -3.87 4.55 -20.18
C PRO A 44 -3.59 4.75 -21.68
N VAL A 45 -4.58 4.47 -22.55
CA VAL A 45 -4.46 4.64 -24.00
C VAL A 45 -4.97 6.01 -24.43
N GLU A 46 -4.04 6.96 -24.59
CA GLU A 46 -4.13 8.21 -25.37
C GLU A 46 -5.08 9.33 -24.89
N SER A 47 -6.05 9.09 -23.99
CA SER A 47 -7.06 10.12 -23.62
C SER A 47 -6.82 10.88 -22.31
N ASN A 48 -5.93 10.42 -21.42
CA ASN A 48 -5.67 11.07 -20.13
C ASN A 48 -4.19 11.48 -19.97
N PRO A 49 -3.84 12.73 -20.35
CA PRO A 49 -2.46 13.24 -20.24
C PRO A 49 -1.88 13.21 -18.83
N MET A 50 -2.73 13.25 -17.79
CA MET A 50 -2.27 13.22 -16.40
C MET A 50 -1.73 11.85 -16.03
N VAL A 51 -2.46 10.77 -16.33
CA VAL A 51 -2.05 9.39 -16.01
C VAL A 51 -0.77 9.02 -16.74
N LYS A 52 -0.68 9.35 -18.04
CA LYS A 52 0.55 9.13 -18.80
C LYS A 52 1.73 9.89 -18.22
N ARG A 53 1.52 11.14 -17.79
CA ARG A 53 2.56 11.93 -17.13
C ARG A 53 3.01 11.32 -15.80
N VAL A 54 2.09 10.76 -15.01
CA VAL A 54 2.45 10.07 -13.76
C VAL A 54 3.27 8.81 -14.03
N GLU A 55 2.85 7.99 -15.00
CA GLU A 55 3.67 6.85 -15.45
C GLU A 55 5.06 7.32 -15.90
N ASP A 56 5.13 8.34 -16.76
CA ASP A 56 6.40 8.89 -17.23
C ASP A 56 7.27 9.34 -16.05
N TRP A 57 6.70 10.01 -15.05
CA TRP A 57 7.43 10.40 -13.85
C TRP A 57 7.97 9.21 -13.05
N ILE A 58 7.18 8.16 -12.84
CA ILE A 58 7.62 6.95 -12.11
C ILE A 58 8.76 6.25 -12.86
N LEU A 59 8.65 6.14 -14.18
CA LEU A 59 9.66 5.49 -15.01
C LEU A 59 10.93 6.35 -15.16
N GLU A 60 10.78 7.68 -15.29
CA GLU A 60 11.89 8.62 -15.44
C GLU A 60 12.64 8.86 -14.13
N SER A 61 11.95 8.86 -12.98
CA SER A 61 12.62 8.94 -11.69
C SER A 61 13.52 7.72 -11.49
N GLY A 62 13.09 6.55 -12.01
CA GLY A 62 13.81 5.27 -11.94
C GLY A 62 13.28 4.35 -10.84
N SER A 63 11.95 4.32 -10.66
CA SER A 63 11.32 3.58 -9.57
C SER A 63 11.58 2.09 -9.78
N GLU A 64 12.03 1.41 -8.73
CA GLU A 64 12.42 0.00 -8.82
C GLU A 64 11.24 -0.96 -8.68
N PHE A 65 10.15 -0.50 -8.06
CA PHE A 65 8.87 -1.20 -7.99
C PHE A 65 7.75 -0.25 -7.55
N ALA A 66 6.51 -0.68 -7.74
CA ALA A 66 5.32 0.03 -7.26
C ALA A 66 4.42 -0.89 -6.43
N VAL A 67 3.85 -0.33 -5.35
CA VAL A 67 2.86 -0.98 -4.47
C VAL A 67 1.59 -0.14 -4.43
N THR A 68 0.43 -0.78 -4.20
CA THR A 68 -0.85 -0.06 -4.14
C THR A 68 -1.76 -0.43 -2.98
N SER A 69 -2.89 0.31 -2.86
CA SER A 69 -3.97 0.08 -1.89
C SER A 69 -5.38 0.06 -2.52
N GLY A 70 -5.57 -0.64 -3.64
CA GLY A 70 -6.89 -0.90 -4.22
C GLY A 70 -7.53 0.24 -5.03
N ASP A 71 -8.69 -0.07 -5.61
CA ASP A 71 -9.54 0.78 -6.45
C ASP A 71 -8.90 1.25 -7.75
N HIS A 72 -8.22 0.35 -8.44
CA HIS A 72 -7.57 0.66 -9.70
C HIS A 72 -8.52 0.59 -10.90
N LEU A 73 -9.56 -0.23 -10.80
CA LEU A 73 -10.55 -0.45 -11.85
C LEU A 73 -11.91 0.14 -11.45
N THR A 74 -12.78 0.31 -12.44
CA THR A 74 -14.18 0.68 -12.20
C THR A 74 -15.05 -0.07 -13.17
N ALA A 75 -16.09 -0.74 -12.66
CA ALA A 75 -17.04 -1.48 -13.48
C ALA A 75 -17.58 -0.61 -14.62
N PRO A 76 -17.73 -1.16 -15.84
CA PRO A 76 -18.18 -0.38 -16.99
C PRO A 76 -19.64 0.09 -16.83
N ARG A 77 -19.82 1.23 -16.17
CA ARG A 77 -21.07 1.98 -16.03
C ARG A 77 -20.95 3.29 -16.77
N ASP A 78 -22.04 3.78 -17.35
CA ASP A 78 -22.15 5.15 -17.86
C ASP A 78 -21.04 5.64 -18.81
N GLY A 79 -20.36 4.71 -19.52
CA GLY A 79 -19.26 5.02 -20.43
C GLY A 79 -17.88 5.12 -19.79
N TYR A 80 -17.75 4.82 -18.49
CA TYR A 80 -16.47 4.54 -17.86
C TYR A 80 -15.99 3.17 -18.35
N THR A 81 -14.78 3.11 -18.89
CA THR A 81 -14.11 1.85 -19.21
C THR A 81 -12.70 2.02 -18.66
N ASP A 82 -12.54 1.87 -17.36
CA ASP A 82 -11.20 1.73 -16.83
C ASP A 82 -10.65 0.39 -17.32
N GLN A 83 -9.46 0.43 -17.87
CA GLN A 83 -8.80 -0.68 -18.57
C GLN A 83 -7.34 -0.74 -18.14
N PHE A 84 -7.03 -0.27 -16.93
CA PHE A 84 -5.67 -0.38 -16.39
C PHE A 84 -5.21 -1.84 -16.39
N ASN A 85 -6.09 -2.79 -16.05
CA ASN A 85 -5.84 -4.23 -16.20
C ASN A 85 -5.49 -4.64 -17.64
N GLU A 86 -6.29 -4.24 -18.64
CA GLU A 86 -6.00 -4.55 -20.05
C GLU A 86 -4.70 -3.91 -20.53
N TYR A 87 -4.37 -2.72 -20.01
CA TYR A 87 -3.11 -2.04 -20.32
C TYR A 87 -1.93 -2.85 -19.78
N ILE A 88 -1.91 -3.14 -18.48
CA ILE A 88 -0.77 -3.85 -17.86
C ILE A 88 -0.63 -5.28 -18.42
N ALA A 89 -1.72 -5.92 -18.82
CA ALA A 89 -1.71 -7.25 -19.43
C ALA A 89 -1.21 -7.26 -20.89
N ASP A 90 -1.18 -6.12 -21.59
CA ASP A 90 -0.75 -6.02 -22.99
C ASP A 90 0.74 -5.62 -23.09
N PRO A 91 1.67 -6.57 -23.34
CA PRO A 91 3.10 -6.27 -23.43
C PRO A 91 3.47 -5.41 -24.64
N ASP A 92 2.60 -5.26 -25.64
CA ASP A 92 2.84 -4.38 -26.78
C ASP A 92 2.51 -2.91 -26.43
N ARG A 93 1.84 -2.66 -25.30
CA ARG A 93 1.39 -1.32 -24.87
C ARG A 93 1.97 -0.87 -23.55
N SER A 94 2.15 -1.79 -22.61
CA SER A 94 2.61 -1.48 -21.25
C SER A 94 4.12 -1.78 -21.10
N PRO A 95 4.89 -0.85 -20.50
CA PRO A 95 6.24 -1.11 -20.05
C PRO A 95 6.35 -2.40 -19.21
N ASP A 96 7.46 -3.13 -19.37
CA ASP A 96 7.75 -4.35 -18.59
C ASP A 96 7.67 -4.12 -17.08
N PHE A 97 7.99 -2.90 -16.62
CA PHE A 97 7.85 -2.44 -15.24
C PHE A 97 6.50 -2.84 -14.61
N TRP A 98 5.37 -2.64 -15.30
CA TRP A 98 4.06 -2.95 -14.73
C TRP A 98 3.74 -4.44 -14.63
N ARG A 99 4.50 -5.29 -15.32
CA ARG A 99 4.31 -6.75 -15.29
C ARG A 99 5.33 -7.43 -14.37
N GLU A 100 6.48 -6.81 -14.17
CA GLU A 100 7.61 -7.40 -13.43
C GLU A 100 7.73 -6.80 -12.02
N ASP A 101 7.42 -5.50 -11.87
CA ASP A 101 7.74 -4.71 -10.67
C ASP A 101 6.53 -3.99 -10.06
N PHE A 102 5.31 -4.39 -10.46
CA PHE A 102 4.06 -3.86 -9.91
C PHE A 102 3.40 -4.88 -8.98
N TYR A 103 3.19 -4.49 -7.72
CA TYR A 103 2.58 -5.30 -6.67
C TYR A 103 1.25 -4.67 -6.26
N VAL A 104 0.20 -5.09 -6.94
CA VAL A 104 -1.13 -4.51 -6.78
C VAL A 104 -1.87 -5.11 -5.59
N ASN A 105 -2.48 -4.25 -4.79
CA ASN A 105 -3.55 -4.61 -3.88
C ASN A 105 -4.88 -4.29 -4.57
N THR A 106 -5.88 -5.17 -4.46
CA THR A 106 -7.23 -4.90 -4.99
C THR A 106 -8.22 -4.52 -3.89
N ALA A 107 -9.26 -3.81 -4.28
CA ALA A 107 -10.34 -3.45 -3.38
C ALA A 107 -11.72 -3.45 -4.03
N ASP A 108 -12.68 -2.72 -3.45
CA ASP A 108 -14.10 -2.85 -3.75
C ASP A 108 -14.44 -2.51 -5.20
N HIS A 109 -13.87 -1.45 -5.78
CA HIS A 109 -14.11 -1.15 -7.19
C HIS A 109 -13.43 -2.12 -8.15
N ASP A 110 -12.28 -2.69 -7.75
CA ASP A 110 -11.61 -3.75 -8.53
C ASP A 110 -12.46 -5.02 -8.57
N VAL A 111 -13.04 -5.38 -7.43
CA VAL A 111 -13.98 -6.48 -7.31
C VAL A 111 -15.23 -6.20 -8.15
N GLN A 112 -15.80 -4.99 -8.03
CA GLN A 112 -16.99 -4.57 -8.78
C GLN A 112 -16.78 -4.67 -10.29
N TYR A 113 -15.57 -4.41 -10.79
CA TYR A 113 -15.24 -4.52 -12.20
C TYR A 113 -15.55 -5.92 -12.77
N TYR A 114 -15.22 -6.97 -12.03
CA TYR A 114 -15.41 -8.35 -12.47
C TYR A 114 -16.79 -8.93 -12.15
N THR A 115 -17.50 -8.36 -11.17
CA THR A 115 -18.82 -8.84 -10.72
C THR A 115 -19.98 -8.10 -11.38
N GLY A 116 -19.72 -6.91 -11.93
CA GLY A 116 -20.68 -6.15 -12.73
C GLY A 116 -21.29 -4.93 -12.04
N PRO A 117 -22.23 -4.24 -12.72
CA PRO A 117 -22.68 -2.90 -12.36
C PRO A 117 -23.77 -2.84 -11.29
N ASP A 118 -24.01 -3.89 -10.52
CA ASP A 118 -24.85 -3.80 -9.32
C ASP A 118 -23.94 -3.44 -8.13
N ALA A 119 -24.05 -2.21 -7.61
CA ALA A 119 -23.03 -1.61 -6.73
C ALA A 119 -22.79 -2.37 -5.43
N GLU A 120 -23.87 -2.66 -4.72
CA GLU A 120 -23.83 -3.30 -3.41
C GLU A 120 -23.53 -4.80 -3.53
N ALA A 121 -24.05 -5.43 -4.56
CA ALA A 121 -23.77 -6.82 -4.88
C ALA A 121 -22.33 -7.08 -5.31
N GLY A 122 -21.82 -6.16 -6.12
CA GLY A 122 -20.59 -6.35 -6.86
C GLY A 122 -19.36 -6.10 -6.02
N GLN A 123 -19.39 -5.10 -5.13
CA GLN A 123 -18.25 -4.73 -4.28
C GLN A 123 -17.98 -5.72 -3.14
N ASP A 124 -18.99 -6.49 -2.74
CA ASP A 124 -18.97 -7.42 -1.61
C ASP A 124 -18.28 -8.76 -1.93
N ASN A 125 -17.99 -9.05 -3.21
CA ASN A 125 -17.40 -10.32 -3.61
C ASN A 125 -15.87 -10.32 -3.48
N TRP A 126 -15.36 -10.28 -2.24
CA TRP A 126 -13.94 -10.16 -1.90
C TRP A 126 -12.93 -10.95 -2.76
N GLY A 127 -13.28 -12.12 -3.32
CA GLY A 127 -12.40 -12.90 -4.19
C GLY A 127 -12.47 -12.58 -5.69
N ALA A 128 -13.42 -11.79 -6.18
CA ALA A 128 -13.68 -11.68 -7.62
C ALA A 128 -12.63 -10.90 -8.41
N SER A 129 -11.74 -10.19 -7.74
CA SER A 129 -10.64 -9.43 -8.34
C SER A 129 -9.43 -10.28 -8.71
N TRP A 130 -9.43 -11.59 -8.44
CA TRP A 130 -8.35 -12.50 -8.81
C TRP A 130 -7.89 -12.39 -10.28
N PRO A 131 -8.76 -12.14 -11.29
CA PRO A 131 -8.29 -11.99 -12.67
C PRO A 131 -7.39 -10.77 -12.85
N PHE A 132 -7.53 -9.73 -12.02
CA PHE A 132 -6.61 -8.59 -12.06
C PHE A 132 -5.21 -8.97 -11.58
N LEU A 133 -5.12 -9.85 -10.58
CA LEU A 133 -3.84 -10.37 -10.09
C LEU A 133 -3.19 -11.29 -11.15
N GLU A 134 -4.00 -12.05 -11.89
CA GLU A 134 -3.55 -12.83 -13.06
C GLU A 134 -3.08 -11.92 -14.21
N ASP A 135 -3.84 -10.88 -14.55
CA ASP A 135 -3.50 -9.89 -15.57
C ASP A 135 -2.19 -9.14 -15.23
N ALA A 136 -1.94 -8.88 -13.95
CA ALA A 136 -0.68 -8.33 -13.44
C ALA A 136 0.48 -9.35 -13.40
N GLY A 137 0.20 -10.61 -13.73
CA GLY A 137 1.15 -11.72 -13.77
C GLY A 137 1.61 -12.21 -12.40
N LEU A 138 0.93 -11.87 -11.31
CA LEU A 138 1.39 -12.15 -9.94
C LEU A 138 1.45 -13.65 -9.60
N TYR A 139 0.50 -14.45 -10.10
CA TYR A 139 0.47 -15.90 -9.88
C TYR A 139 1.66 -16.65 -10.50
N ASP A 140 2.32 -16.06 -11.50
CA ASP A 140 3.47 -16.66 -12.18
C ASP A 140 4.81 -16.22 -11.58
N ARG A 141 4.83 -15.32 -10.59
CA ARG A 141 6.06 -14.79 -10.01
C ARG A 141 6.59 -15.69 -8.90
N ASP A 142 7.82 -16.18 -9.06
CA ASP A 142 8.51 -17.02 -8.08
C ASP A 142 8.71 -16.35 -6.70
N ASN A 143 8.60 -15.02 -6.63
CA ASN A 143 8.77 -14.24 -5.41
C ASN A 143 7.45 -13.82 -4.74
N VAL A 144 6.32 -14.38 -5.19
CA VAL A 144 4.97 -14.14 -4.65
C VAL A 144 4.44 -15.45 -4.07
N GLU A 145 3.77 -15.37 -2.93
CA GLU A 145 3.13 -16.48 -2.24
C GLU A 145 1.72 -16.06 -1.80
N PHE A 146 0.69 -16.74 -2.31
CA PHE A 146 -0.71 -16.43 -1.99
C PHE A 146 -1.16 -17.07 -0.68
N ALA A 147 -2.18 -16.48 -0.06
CA ALA A 147 -2.61 -16.89 1.28
C ALA A 147 -3.28 -18.27 1.34
N ASP A 148 -3.88 -18.74 0.25
CA ASP A 148 -4.41 -20.10 0.11
C ASP A 148 -3.34 -21.18 0.01
N GLU A 149 -2.11 -20.81 -0.35
CA GLU A 149 -0.95 -21.70 -0.22
C GLU A 149 -0.56 -21.90 1.26
N ARG A 150 -0.92 -20.95 2.12
CA ARG A 150 -0.63 -20.95 3.57
C ARG A 150 -1.75 -21.55 4.41
N TYR A 151 -3.01 -21.44 3.98
CA TYR A 151 -4.17 -21.84 4.77
C TYR A 151 -5.22 -22.60 3.94
N ASP A 152 -6.00 -23.47 4.58
CA ASP A 152 -7.21 -24.10 3.98
C ASP A 152 -8.34 -23.04 3.84
N TRP A 153 -8.12 -22.08 2.95
CA TRP A 153 -8.73 -20.75 2.91
C TRP A 153 -10.24 -20.74 2.59
N TYR A 154 -10.66 -21.59 1.65
CA TYR A 154 -12.02 -21.60 1.12
C TYR A 154 -13.05 -22.20 2.10
N ASP A 155 -12.67 -23.28 2.79
CA ASP A 155 -13.53 -23.96 3.75
C ASP A 155 -13.79 -23.11 5.01
N GLU A 156 -12.78 -22.35 5.46
CA GLU A 156 -12.91 -21.45 6.61
C GLU A 156 -13.79 -20.24 6.28
N TRP A 157 -13.63 -19.64 5.09
CA TRP A 157 -14.45 -18.53 4.61
C TRP A 157 -15.93 -18.89 4.49
N LEU A 158 -16.25 -20.03 3.89
CA LEU A 158 -17.64 -20.51 3.76
C LEU A 158 -18.26 -20.89 5.11
N SER A 159 -17.47 -21.36 6.08
CA SER A 159 -17.99 -21.80 7.38
C SER A 159 -18.52 -20.67 8.28
N GLY A 160 -18.10 -19.42 8.01
CA GLY A 160 -18.44 -18.23 8.78
C GLY A 160 -19.55 -17.36 8.19
N ILE A 161 -19.97 -17.62 6.94
CA ILE A 161 -20.95 -16.81 6.21
C ILE A 161 -22.19 -17.67 5.94
N ASP A 162 -23.36 -17.21 6.40
CA ASP A 162 -24.65 -17.80 6.00
C ASP A 162 -24.95 -17.27 4.59
N VAL A 163 -24.36 -17.91 3.57
CA VAL A 163 -24.50 -17.50 2.17
C VAL A 163 -25.95 -17.74 1.75
N ASP A 164 -26.67 -16.68 1.41
CA ASP A 164 -27.98 -16.79 0.77
C ASP A 164 -27.80 -17.20 -0.70
N TRP A 165 -27.79 -18.50 -0.94
CA TRP A 165 -27.61 -19.08 -2.27
C TRP A 165 -28.75 -18.74 -3.23
N GLU A 166 -29.94 -18.32 -2.77
CA GLU A 166 -31.05 -17.93 -3.66
C GLU A 166 -30.74 -16.65 -4.45
N TRP A 167 -29.82 -15.80 -3.96
CA TRP A 167 -29.33 -14.63 -4.66
C TRP A 167 -28.21 -14.98 -5.68
N TRP A 168 -27.51 -16.09 -5.46
CA TRP A 168 -26.40 -16.59 -6.28
C TRP A 168 -26.89 -17.27 -7.58
N ASP A 169 -28.10 -17.86 -7.58
CA ASP A 169 -28.76 -18.49 -8.73
C ASP A 169 -28.96 -17.52 -9.93
N GLY A 170 -28.88 -16.20 -9.73
CA GLY A 170 -28.98 -15.18 -10.78
C GLY A 170 -27.69 -14.92 -11.56
N LEU A 171 -26.53 -15.35 -11.02
CA LEU A 171 -25.19 -15.17 -11.58
C LEU A 171 -24.63 -16.46 -12.22
N GLU A 172 -25.40 -17.55 -12.25
CA GLU A 172 -25.06 -18.84 -12.91
C GLU A 172 -24.80 -18.73 -14.42
N GLY A 173 -24.99 -17.55 -15.02
CA GLY A 173 -24.92 -17.35 -16.46
C GLY A 173 -23.53 -17.50 -17.08
N ASP A 174 -22.46 -17.05 -16.41
CA ASP A 174 -21.11 -17.04 -16.98
C ASP A 174 -19.99 -17.00 -15.91
N TYR A 175 -20.27 -17.30 -14.63
CA TYR A 175 -19.17 -17.47 -13.68
C TYR A 175 -18.37 -18.72 -14.06
N PRO A 176 -17.03 -18.63 -14.11
CA PRO A 176 -16.20 -19.81 -14.25
C PRO A 176 -16.63 -20.83 -13.19
N GLU A 177 -16.95 -22.07 -13.62
CA GLU A 177 -17.49 -23.19 -12.81
C GLU A 177 -16.99 -23.17 -11.36
N GLU A 178 -17.81 -23.53 -10.36
CA GLU A 178 -17.54 -23.56 -8.90
C GLU A 178 -16.06 -23.85 -8.53
N ASP A 179 -15.40 -24.73 -9.29
CA ASP A 179 -13.97 -25.08 -9.25
C ASP A 179 -12.95 -23.96 -9.58
N LYS A 180 -13.37 -22.77 -10.04
CA LYS A 180 -12.49 -21.69 -10.52
C LYS A 180 -12.50 -20.43 -9.66
N LEU A 181 -13.54 -20.22 -8.84
CA LEU A 181 -13.47 -19.29 -7.71
C LEU A 181 -12.92 -19.98 -6.45
N ALA A 182 -13.12 -21.30 -6.35
CA ALA A 182 -12.55 -22.12 -5.30
C ALA A 182 -11.05 -22.35 -5.56
N GLY A 183 -10.20 -21.38 -5.24
CA GLY A 183 -8.76 -21.66 -5.16
C GLY A 183 -7.80 -20.52 -5.40
N HIS A 184 -8.24 -19.26 -5.35
CA HIS A 184 -7.34 -18.11 -5.47
C HIS A 184 -7.67 -17.08 -4.38
N ALA A 185 -6.93 -17.13 -3.27
CA ALA A 185 -6.97 -16.07 -2.27
C ALA A 185 -6.36 -14.81 -2.91
N PRO A 186 -7.03 -13.65 -2.88
CA PRO A 186 -6.43 -12.43 -3.39
C PRO A 186 -5.26 -11.98 -2.50
N ASP A 187 -5.27 -12.27 -1.20
CA ASP A 187 -4.19 -11.93 -0.26
C ASP A 187 -2.87 -12.61 -0.60
N TYR A 188 -1.77 -11.87 -0.58
CA TYR A 188 -0.46 -12.42 -0.87
C TYR A 188 0.70 -11.71 -0.18
N TYR A 189 1.79 -12.46 -0.08
CA TYR A 189 3.09 -12.03 0.38
C TYR A 189 4.05 -11.99 -0.80
N ALA A 190 4.92 -10.98 -0.87
CA ALA A 190 6.00 -10.95 -1.85
C ALA A 190 7.31 -10.53 -1.22
N GLN A 191 8.42 -11.06 -1.75
CA GLN A 191 9.77 -10.66 -1.35
C GLN A 191 10.51 -10.03 -2.53
N VAL A 192 11.01 -8.81 -2.36
CA VAL A 192 11.67 -8.05 -3.41
C VAL A 192 13.05 -7.60 -2.94
N GLU A 193 14.11 -7.99 -3.64
CA GLU A 193 15.48 -7.55 -3.32
C GLU A 193 15.92 -6.41 -4.24
N ARG A 194 16.29 -5.25 -3.68
CA ARG A 194 16.80 -4.07 -4.43
C ARG A 194 17.90 -3.38 -3.64
N GLY A 195 19.01 -3.05 -4.31
CA GLY A 195 20.10 -2.31 -3.66
C GLY A 195 20.72 -2.99 -2.42
N GLY A 196 20.55 -4.31 -2.26
CA GLY A 196 20.97 -5.04 -1.05
C GLY A 196 19.96 -5.01 0.11
N VAL A 197 18.79 -4.41 -0.10
CA VAL A 197 17.66 -4.36 0.84
C VAL A 197 16.61 -5.39 0.42
N THR A 198 16.05 -6.11 1.38
CA THR A 198 14.92 -7.01 1.17
C THR A 198 13.63 -6.33 1.59
N PHE A 199 12.68 -6.21 0.67
CA PHE A 199 11.33 -5.73 0.96
C PHE A 199 10.39 -6.91 1.12
N HIS A 200 9.77 -7.02 2.29
CA HIS A 200 8.67 -7.91 2.58
C HIS A 200 7.37 -7.16 2.36
N LEU A 201 6.65 -7.51 1.29
CA LEU A 201 5.37 -6.90 0.94
C LEU A 201 4.25 -7.82 1.41
N VAL A 202 3.35 -7.31 2.26
CA VAL A 202 2.18 -8.04 2.78
C VAL A 202 0.90 -7.33 2.34
N LEU A 203 0.25 -7.83 1.29
CA LEU A 203 -0.87 -7.16 0.64
C LEU A 203 -2.19 -7.87 0.98
N GLY A 204 -3.05 -7.16 1.70
CA GLY A 204 -4.36 -7.65 2.14
C GLY A 204 -5.51 -6.95 1.45
N HIS A 205 -6.49 -7.72 1.01
CA HIS A 205 -7.57 -7.26 0.15
C HIS A 205 -8.78 -6.82 0.95
N HIS A 206 -9.41 -5.75 0.49
CA HIS A 206 -10.59 -5.20 1.12
C HIS A 206 -11.79 -5.38 0.18
N ALA A 207 -12.95 -5.72 0.73
CA ALA A 207 -14.21 -5.62 0.01
C ALA A 207 -15.05 -4.57 0.71
N ALA A 208 -15.86 -3.81 -0.04
CA ALA A 208 -16.96 -3.14 0.64
C ALA A 208 -17.86 -4.28 1.10
N PHE A 209 -18.19 -4.36 2.38
CA PHE A 209 -19.39 -5.10 2.75
C PHE A 209 -20.46 -4.01 2.89
N GLY A 210 -21.64 -4.19 2.29
CA GLY A 210 -22.70 -3.19 2.24
C GLY A 210 -23.13 -2.62 3.60
N ASP A 211 -24.27 -1.90 3.64
CA ASP A 211 -24.81 -1.12 4.77
C ASP A 211 -24.93 -1.81 6.16
N VAL A 212 -24.50 -3.07 6.30
CA VAL A 212 -24.74 -3.94 7.45
C VAL A 212 -23.53 -4.22 8.35
N SER A 213 -22.29 -3.86 8.01
CA SER A 213 -21.20 -3.97 8.99
C SER A 213 -20.01 -3.03 8.75
N PRO A 214 -19.51 -2.32 9.78
CA PRO A 214 -18.27 -1.52 9.72
C PRO A 214 -16.99 -2.38 9.59
N THR A 215 -17.09 -3.58 9.02
CA THR A 215 -16.01 -4.58 8.95
C THR A 215 -15.78 -5.07 7.53
N GLY A 216 -15.82 -4.17 6.53
CA GLY A 216 -15.48 -4.49 5.13
C GLY A 216 -14.15 -5.24 4.96
N PHE A 217 -13.28 -5.16 5.97
CA PHE A 217 -12.07 -5.94 6.06
C PHE A 217 -12.32 -7.36 6.62
N PRO A 218 -12.17 -8.43 5.81
CA PRO A 218 -12.45 -9.79 6.25
C PRO A 218 -11.50 -10.25 7.35
N GLU A 219 -11.99 -11.06 8.27
CA GLU A 219 -11.19 -11.59 9.38
C GLU A 219 -10.02 -12.45 8.88
N GLN A 220 -10.18 -13.12 7.75
CA GLN A 220 -9.15 -13.90 7.07
C GLN A 220 -7.99 -13.00 6.63
N THR A 221 -8.29 -11.86 6.00
CA THR A 221 -7.26 -10.89 5.61
C THR A 221 -6.57 -10.29 6.82
N LYS A 222 -7.32 -9.94 7.88
CA LYS A 222 -6.73 -9.45 9.13
C LYS A 222 -5.77 -10.45 9.76
N ARG A 223 -6.15 -11.74 9.74
CA ARG A 223 -5.32 -12.85 10.21
C ARG A 223 -4.09 -13.02 9.32
N PHE A 224 -4.27 -13.09 7.99
CA PHE A 224 -3.19 -13.22 7.03
C PHE A 224 -2.13 -12.14 7.23
N ILE A 225 -2.52 -10.87 7.32
CA ILE A 225 -1.58 -9.76 7.53
C ILE A 225 -0.84 -9.94 8.86
N ALA A 226 -1.56 -10.16 9.96
CA ALA A 226 -0.94 -10.22 11.28
C ALA A 226 -0.01 -11.43 11.44
N GLU A 227 -0.43 -12.62 10.99
CA GLU A 227 0.39 -13.84 11.05
C GLU A 227 1.60 -13.72 10.13
N THR A 228 1.41 -13.24 8.89
CA THR A 228 2.52 -13.05 7.95
C THR A 228 3.54 -12.05 8.45
N VAL A 229 3.09 -10.90 9.00
CA VAL A 229 4.02 -9.90 9.55
C VAL A 229 4.77 -10.46 10.77
N SER A 230 4.11 -11.21 11.65
CA SER A 230 4.73 -11.81 12.83
C SER A 230 5.78 -12.88 12.49
N ASP A 231 5.58 -13.60 11.38
CA ASP A 231 6.48 -14.66 10.93
C ASP A 231 7.75 -14.12 10.24
N ILE A 232 7.85 -12.82 9.95
CA ILE A 232 9.04 -12.22 9.33
C ILE A 232 10.14 -12.06 10.38
N ASP A 233 11.23 -12.82 10.22
CA ASP A 233 12.48 -12.65 10.98
C ASP A 233 13.29 -11.49 10.38
N LYS A 234 12.89 -10.26 10.74
CA LYS A 234 13.43 -9.01 10.18
C LYS A 234 14.87 -8.76 10.62
N GLY A 235 15.80 -8.68 9.68
CA GLY A 235 17.17 -8.22 9.86
C GLY A 235 17.35 -6.71 9.64
N ASP A 236 18.62 -6.26 9.67
CA ASP A 236 18.98 -4.84 9.58
C ASP A 236 18.76 -4.25 8.17
N ASP A 237 18.77 -5.10 7.14
CA ASP A 237 18.58 -4.73 5.73
C ASP A 237 17.18 -5.12 5.21
N ASP A 238 16.27 -5.49 6.11
CA ASP A 238 14.90 -5.90 5.78
C ASP A 238 13.90 -4.78 6.07
N VAL A 239 12.95 -4.60 5.13
CA VAL A 239 11.91 -3.58 5.18
C VAL A 239 10.57 -4.26 5.07
N VAL A 240 9.66 -3.98 6.00
CA VAL A 240 8.32 -4.60 5.99
C VAL A 240 7.29 -3.55 5.59
N ILE A 241 6.61 -3.79 4.48
CA ILE A 241 5.53 -2.95 3.95
C ILE A 241 4.26 -3.79 3.99
N THR A 242 3.22 -3.27 4.64
CA THR A 242 1.90 -3.87 4.57
C THR A 242 0.89 -2.88 4.00
N THR A 243 -0.02 -3.38 3.18
CA THR A 243 -1.02 -2.55 2.50
C THR A 243 -2.38 -3.23 2.49
N ALA A 244 -3.41 -2.42 2.70
CA ALA A 244 -4.79 -2.79 2.44
C ALA A 244 -5.63 -1.53 2.30
N GLN A 245 -6.65 -1.58 1.47
CA GLN A 245 -7.64 -0.51 1.42
C GLN A 245 -8.49 -0.48 2.71
N SER A 246 -8.94 0.71 3.14
CA SER A 246 -9.72 0.87 4.37
C SER A 246 -10.68 2.06 4.28
N TRP A 247 -11.93 1.86 4.67
CA TRP A 247 -12.90 2.96 4.74
C TRP A 247 -12.51 4.07 5.74
N SER A 248 -11.79 3.72 6.82
CA SER A 248 -11.23 4.72 7.76
C SER A 248 -9.97 5.40 7.24
N GLY A 249 -9.47 5.00 6.07
CA GLY A 249 -8.20 5.47 5.51
C GLY A 249 -6.96 4.86 6.13
N ASN A 250 -7.12 4.04 7.17
CA ASN A 250 -6.06 3.28 7.81
C ASN A 250 -6.60 1.89 8.17
N PHE A 251 -6.13 0.83 7.50
CA PHE A 251 -6.68 -0.52 7.74
C PHE A 251 -6.33 -1.07 9.13
N VAL A 252 -5.26 -0.59 9.74
CA VAL A 252 -4.81 -1.07 11.06
C VAL A 252 -5.86 -0.81 12.13
N ASP A 253 -6.66 0.25 12.00
CA ASP A 253 -7.76 0.56 12.93
C ASP A 253 -8.85 -0.52 12.95
N GLN A 254 -8.89 -1.37 11.93
CA GLN A 254 -9.84 -2.47 11.81
C GLN A 254 -9.30 -3.80 12.40
N LEU A 255 -8.04 -3.82 12.86
CA LEU A 255 -7.42 -4.96 13.54
C LEU A 255 -7.72 -4.94 15.04
N SER A 256 -7.63 -6.10 15.71
CA SER A 256 -7.63 -6.15 17.18
C SER A 256 -6.37 -5.47 17.73
N LEU A 257 -6.43 -4.92 18.95
CA LEU A 257 -5.28 -4.24 19.57
C LEU A 257 -4.00 -5.09 19.59
N GLU A 258 -4.12 -6.39 19.79
CA GLU A 258 -2.99 -7.32 19.72
C GLU A 258 -2.36 -7.36 18.33
N ARG A 259 -3.18 -7.52 17.28
CA ARG A 259 -2.71 -7.52 15.89
C ARG A 259 -2.20 -6.14 15.45
N GLN A 260 -2.80 -5.05 15.93
CA GLN A 260 -2.30 -3.70 15.67
C GLN A 260 -0.87 -3.54 16.19
N ARG A 261 -0.61 -3.96 17.43
CA ARG A 261 0.72 -3.91 18.04
C ARG A 261 1.74 -4.73 17.26
N GLU A 262 1.35 -5.92 16.81
CA GLU A 262 2.20 -6.79 16.01
C GLU A 262 2.55 -6.12 14.67
N VAL A 263 1.53 -5.66 13.94
CA VAL A 263 1.71 -5.08 12.61
C VAL A 263 2.50 -3.76 12.68
N VAL A 264 2.11 -2.85 13.57
CA VAL A 264 2.74 -1.53 13.70
C VAL A 264 4.14 -1.61 14.31
N GLY A 265 4.39 -2.58 15.19
CA GLY A 265 5.69 -2.78 15.83
C GLY A 265 6.73 -3.37 14.88
N THR A 266 6.31 -4.18 13.91
CA THR A 266 7.21 -4.89 12.99
C THR A 266 7.35 -4.17 11.64
N ALA A 267 6.25 -3.64 11.10
CA ALA A 267 6.24 -2.95 9.82
C ALA A 267 7.04 -1.62 9.85
N ASP A 268 7.64 -1.28 8.72
CA ASP A 268 8.19 0.06 8.49
C ASP A 268 7.12 0.98 7.87
N PHE A 269 6.24 0.42 7.05
CA PHE A 269 5.16 1.13 6.37
C PHE A 269 3.83 0.38 6.50
N VAL A 270 2.78 1.15 6.77
CA VAL A 270 1.38 0.73 6.70
C VAL A 270 0.71 1.60 5.65
N LEU A 271 0.31 1.04 4.53
CA LEU A 271 -0.22 1.77 3.38
C LEU A 271 -1.73 1.52 3.27
N SER A 272 -2.51 2.57 3.02
CA SER A 272 -3.97 2.49 2.96
C SER A 272 -4.60 3.44 1.93
N GLY A 273 -5.80 3.10 1.45
CA GLY A 273 -6.55 3.83 0.42
C GLY A 273 -7.95 4.30 0.83
N ASN A 274 -8.82 4.60 -0.15
CA ASN A 274 -10.28 4.86 -0.06
C ASN A 274 -10.76 6.22 0.49
N GLN A 275 -10.00 6.96 1.30
CA GLN A 275 -10.49 8.29 1.74
C GLN A 275 -10.45 9.36 0.65
N HIS A 276 -9.72 9.12 -0.44
CA HIS A 276 -9.46 10.09 -1.51
C HIS A 276 -8.83 11.38 -0.96
N GLU A 277 -8.15 11.27 0.19
CA GLU A 277 -7.51 12.36 0.89
C GLU A 277 -6.12 11.89 1.28
N VAL A 278 -5.09 12.65 0.88
CA VAL A 278 -3.72 12.34 1.31
C VAL A 278 -3.60 12.61 2.81
N ALA A 279 -3.13 11.60 3.54
CA ALA A 279 -2.89 11.68 4.96
C ALA A 279 -1.63 10.89 5.31
N TYR A 280 -0.89 11.40 6.28
CA TYR A 280 0.12 10.66 7.01
C TYR A 280 -0.41 10.66 8.43
N TYR A 281 -0.67 9.48 8.96
CA TYR A 281 -1.21 9.40 10.31
C TYR A 281 -0.05 9.53 11.27
N ASP A 282 0.20 10.76 11.71
CA ASP A 282 1.22 11.03 12.71
C ASP A 282 0.85 10.41 14.07
N ARG A 283 1.87 10.41 14.93
CA ARG A 283 2.06 9.69 16.20
C ARG A 283 0.85 9.62 17.15
N THR A 284 -0.16 10.48 16.98
CA THR A 284 -1.25 10.65 17.95
C THR A 284 -2.56 11.01 17.29
N SER A 285 -2.90 10.41 16.15
CA SER A 285 -4.24 10.64 15.67
C SER A 285 -5.21 10.09 16.73
N ARG A 286 -5.87 11.00 17.44
CA ARG A 286 -7.16 10.78 18.09
C ARG A 286 -8.19 10.17 17.13
N GLU A 287 -7.82 10.03 15.85
CA GLU A 287 -8.50 9.34 14.77
C GLU A 287 -8.18 7.83 14.71
N TYR A 288 -6.99 7.35 15.14
CA TYR A 288 -6.68 5.93 15.40
C TYR A 288 -7.61 5.37 16.50
N LEU A 289 -8.07 6.25 17.40
CA LEU A 289 -8.80 5.91 18.61
C LEU A 289 -10.23 6.47 18.62
N LYS A 290 -11.00 6.18 17.57
CA LYS A 290 -12.48 6.23 17.66
C LYS A 290 -13.09 4.99 18.33
N TRP A 291 -12.41 4.38 19.29
CA TRP A 291 -12.99 3.35 20.17
C TRP A 291 -12.83 3.77 21.64
N ASN A 292 -13.98 4.02 22.27
CA ASN A 292 -14.19 4.77 23.51
C ASN A 292 -13.53 4.23 24.80
N ASP A 293 -12.69 3.20 24.74
CA ASP A 293 -12.25 2.48 25.95
C ASP A 293 -10.79 2.72 26.35
N GLU A 294 -9.90 3.20 25.48
CA GLU A 294 -8.52 3.58 25.82
C GLU A 294 -8.02 4.83 25.04
N PRO A 295 -8.45 6.05 25.43
CA PRO A 295 -8.23 7.28 24.66
C PRO A 295 -6.78 7.82 24.60
N ASP A 296 -5.80 7.12 25.18
CA ASP A 296 -4.44 7.63 25.41
C ASP A 296 -3.32 6.65 24.96
N PHE A 297 -3.59 5.70 24.05
CA PHE A 297 -2.53 4.79 23.57
C PHE A 297 -1.66 5.46 22.48
N ASP A 298 -0.61 6.15 22.89
CA ASP A 298 0.43 6.70 22.00
C ASP A 298 1.56 5.67 21.83
N TYR A 299 1.63 5.03 20.65
CA TYR A 299 2.66 4.03 20.35
C TYR A 299 4.10 4.54 20.55
N THR A 300 4.34 5.86 20.52
CA THR A 300 5.67 6.45 20.70
C THR A 300 6.06 6.67 22.17
N ASP A 301 5.10 6.73 23.08
CA ASP A 301 5.33 6.78 24.53
C ASP A 301 5.61 5.39 25.14
N HIS A 302 5.46 4.35 24.32
CA HIS A 302 5.63 2.96 24.68
C HIS A 302 7.03 2.46 24.26
N PRO A 303 7.99 2.34 25.19
CA PRO A 303 9.35 1.89 24.88
C PRO A 303 9.42 0.48 24.29
N GLU A 304 8.33 -0.29 24.36
CA GLU A 304 8.17 -1.58 23.69
C GLU A 304 7.98 -1.47 22.16
N PHE A 305 7.69 -0.28 21.60
CA PHE A 305 7.63 -0.03 20.15
C PHE A 305 8.76 0.93 19.72
N PRO A 306 10.04 0.52 19.79
CA PRO A 306 11.15 1.36 19.35
C PRO A 306 11.08 1.67 17.84
N SER A 307 10.38 0.83 17.08
CA SER A 307 9.99 1.00 15.69
C SER A 307 8.47 1.10 15.58
N VAL A 308 7.97 2.26 15.16
CA VAL A 308 6.55 2.43 14.82
C VAL A 308 6.46 2.60 13.31
N ALA A 309 5.64 1.79 12.66
CA ALA A 309 5.35 1.91 11.24
C ALA A 309 4.91 3.34 10.87
N LEU A 310 5.34 3.83 9.71
CA LEU A 310 4.80 5.05 9.14
C LEU A 310 3.53 4.71 8.36
N ALA A 311 2.38 5.18 8.85
CA ALA A 311 1.10 4.94 8.20
C ALA A 311 0.76 6.04 7.18
N LEU A 312 0.46 5.64 5.95
CA LEU A 312 0.20 6.53 4.82
C LEU A 312 -1.15 6.21 4.17
N ASN A 313 -1.98 7.24 3.98
CA ASN A 313 -3.12 7.21 3.07
C ASN A 313 -2.74 7.85 1.74
N GLY A 314 -2.79 7.07 0.66
CA GLY A 314 -2.40 7.51 -0.69
C GLY A 314 -3.26 8.63 -1.27
N GLY A 315 -4.45 8.84 -0.74
CA GLY A 315 -5.43 9.75 -1.31
C GLY A 315 -6.08 9.17 -2.57
N SER A 316 -6.07 9.93 -3.67
CA SER A 316 -6.50 9.45 -4.99
C SER A 316 -5.78 10.27 -6.05
N PRO A 317 -5.14 9.68 -7.07
CA PRO A 317 -4.32 10.39 -8.05
C PRO A 317 -5.16 11.23 -9.03
N HIS A 318 -6.47 10.99 -9.07
CA HIS A 318 -7.41 11.69 -9.94
C HIS A 318 -8.56 12.39 -9.19
N THR A 319 -8.97 11.88 -8.03
CA THR A 319 -10.14 12.41 -7.31
C THR A 319 -9.76 12.94 -5.92
N GLY A 320 -10.74 13.54 -5.24
CA GLY A 320 -10.56 13.95 -3.85
C GLY A 320 -9.74 15.22 -3.62
N THR A 321 -9.18 15.35 -2.42
CA THR A 321 -8.53 16.58 -1.93
C THR A 321 -7.02 16.42 -2.03
N HIS A 322 -6.44 17.05 -3.06
CA HIS A 322 -5.04 16.94 -3.51
C HIS A 322 -4.73 15.62 -4.22
N PRO A 323 -4.96 15.54 -5.54
CA PRO A 323 -4.55 14.40 -6.32
C PRO A 323 -3.04 14.23 -6.40
N GLY A 324 -2.56 13.00 -6.28
CA GLY A 324 -1.14 12.69 -6.24
C GLY A 324 -0.80 11.25 -5.92
N TYR A 325 0.48 10.99 -5.70
CA TYR A 325 1.02 9.70 -5.27
C TYR A 325 2.23 9.91 -4.34
N PHE A 326 2.67 8.84 -3.69
CA PHE A 326 3.88 8.84 -2.88
C PHE A 326 5.07 8.29 -3.65
N ASP A 327 6.17 9.02 -3.59
CA ASP A 327 7.47 8.64 -4.08
C ASP A 327 8.42 8.48 -2.88
N ILE A 328 8.99 7.28 -2.73
CA ILE A 328 9.70 6.89 -1.51
C ILE A 328 11.15 6.59 -1.87
N HIS A 329 12.03 7.52 -1.52
CA HIS A 329 13.47 7.42 -1.72
C HIS A 329 14.11 6.58 -0.64
N VAL A 330 14.97 5.65 -1.03
CA VAL A 330 15.69 4.72 -0.16
C VAL A 330 17.16 5.10 -0.10
N PHE A 331 17.70 5.17 1.11
CA PHE A 331 19.12 5.38 1.39
C PHE A 331 19.57 4.20 2.25
N THR A 332 20.63 3.51 1.87
CA THR A 332 21.04 2.22 2.44
C THR A 332 22.08 2.35 3.56
N ASP A 333 22.72 3.52 3.71
CA ASP A 333 23.74 3.77 4.75
C ASP A 333 23.48 5.08 5.53
N PRO A 334 22.87 5.02 6.74
CA PRO A 334 22.07 3.88 7.24
C PRO A 334 20.76 3.70 6.46
N LEU A 335 20.13 2.51 6.57
CA LEU A 335 18.84 2.22 5.93
C LEU A 335 17.71 3.14 6.43
N ARG A 336 17.27 4.05 5.55
CA ARG A 336 16.25 5.06 5.82
C ARG A 336 15.55 5.47 4.54
N PHE A 337 14.47 6.22 4.72
CA PHE A 337 13.57 6.63 3.67
C PHE A 337 13.23 8.10 3.77
N THR A 338 13.02 8.74 2.62
CA THR A 338 12.22 9.97 2.55
C THR A 338 10.95 9.71 1.77
N VAL A 339 9.82 10.10 2.34
CA VAL A 339 8.49 9.99 1.72
C VAL A 339 8.12 11.36 1.16
N GLN A 340 7.94 11.43 -0.16
CA GLN A 340 7.52 12.62 -0.89
C GLN A 340 6.12 12.42 -1.46
N TYR A 341 5.22 13.39 -1.23
CA TYR A 341 3.98 13.43 -1.98
C TYR A 341 4.15 14.24 -3.27
N ILE A 342 3.85 13.62 -4.41
CA ILE A 342 3.92 14.25 -5.72
C ILE A 342 2.52 14.66 -6.17
N ASP A 343 2.28 15.97 -6.23
CA ASP A 343 1.00 16.58 -6.62
C ASP A 343 0.79 16.52 -8.14
N THR A 344 -0.21 15.77 -8.58
CA THR A 344 -0.52 15.55 -10.00
C THR A 344 -1.35 16.66 -10.64
N THR A 345 -1.80 17.65 -9.85
CA THR A 345 -2.48 18.85 -10.36
C THR A 345 -1.52 19.81 -11.08
N THR A 346 -0.22 19.59 -10.91
CA THR A 346 0.84 20.32 -11.61
C THR A 346 1.34 19.53 -12.82
N ASP A 347 1.97 20.23 -13.76
CA ASP A 347 2.58 19.60 -14.95
C ASP A 347 4.05 19.23 -14.72
N GLU A 348 4.58 19.42 -13.51
CA GLU A 348 5.97 19.16 -13.15
C GLU A 348 6.07 18.39 -11.83
N ARG A 349 6.95 17.39 -11.76
CA ARG A 349 7.29 16.75 -10.49
C ARG A 349 8.11 17.74 -9.65
N THR A 350 7.65 18.07 -8.45
CA THR A 350 8.29 19.07 -7.59
C THR A 350 8.54 18.52 -6.19
N LEU A 351 9.63 18.99 -5.57
CA LEU A 351 9.98 18.63 -4.20
C LEU A 351 8.91 19.15 -3.24
N GLN A 352 8.35 18.28 -2.41
CA GLN A 352 7.39 18.69 -1.39
C GLN A 352 8.13 19.48 -0.30
N ARG A 353 7.90 20.79 -0.23
CA ARG A 353 8.58 21.68 0.73
C ARG A 353 7.77 22.01 1.98
N GLY A 354 6.54 21.52 2.05
CA GLY A 354 5.60 21.91 3.07
C GLY A 354 4.42 20.95 3.19
N PRO A 355 3.45 21.30 4.04
CA PRO A 355 2.29 20.46 4.28
C PRO A 355 1.39 20.37 3.03
N THR A 356 0.81 19.21 2.80
CA THR A 356 -0.19 18.94 1.75
C THR A 356 -1.35 18.10 2.29
N GLY A 357 -2.51 18.18 1.64
CA GLY A 357 -3.70 17.45 2.10
C GLY A 357 -4.46 18.15 3.22
N LEU A 358 -5.54 17.51 3.66
CA LEU A 358 -6.42 18.04 4.71
C LEU A 358 -5.77 18.06 6.10
N TYR A 359 -4.76 17.21 6.30
CA TYR A 359 -4.07 17.03 7.56
C TYR A 359 -2.75 17.81 7.64
N ASP A 360 -2.54 18.78 6.74
CA ASP A 360 -1.32 19.56 6.66
C ASP A 360 -0.07 18.68 6.65
N THR A 361 -0.05 17.70 5.76
CA THR A 361 0.92 16.62 5.87
C THR A 361 2.26 16.91 5.24
N TRP A 362 3.30 16.84 6.07
CA TRP A 362 4.67 17.14 5.69
C TRP A 362 5.34 15.96 5.01
N PRO A 363 6.37 16.21 4.16
CA PRO A 363 7.29 15.14 3.78
C PRO A 363 7.92 14.51 5.03
N MET A 364 8.18 13.21 5.00
CA MET A 364 8.63 12.46 6.17
C MET A 364 9.97 11.79 5.93
N ARG A 365 10.80 11.73 6.97
CA ARG A 365 11.96 10.84 7.06
C ARG A 365 11.59 9.65 7.93
N LYS A 366 11.93 8.43 7.54
CA LYS A 366 11.75 7.20 8.32
C LYS A 366 13.06 6.42 8.38
N VAL A 367 13.53 6.03 9.55
CA VAL A 367 14.64 5.08 9.70
C VAL A 367 14.07 3.67 9.78
N ALA A 368 14.63 2.70 9.04
CA ALA A 368 14.19 1.31 9.10
C ALA A 368 14.36 0.77 10.54
N GLY A 369 13.32 0.14 11.09
CA GLY A 369 13.32 -0.28 12.48
C GLY A 369 13.48 0.86 13.51
N GLY A 370 13.30 2.11 13.10
CA GLY A 370 13.50 3.29 13.92
C GLY A 370 12.34 4.29 13.86
N PRO A 371 12.55 5.51 14.36
CA PRO A 371 11.53 6.56 14.35
C PRO A 371 11.33 7.14 12.95
N TYR A 372 10.24 7.89 12.79
CA TYR A 372 10.03 8.80 11.68
C TYR A 372 9.78 10.23 12.17
N GLU A 373 10.01 11.21 11.30
CA GLU A 373 9.75 12.63 11.59
C GLU A 373 9.50 13.45 10.33
N ALA A 374 8.90 14.63 10.51
CA ALA A 374 8.64 15.56 9.42
C ALA A 374 9.93 16.28 8.98
N ILE A 375 10.14 16.33 7.66
CA ILE A 375 11.20 17.12 7.04
C ILE A 375 10.70 18.56 6.90
N THR A 376 11.18 19.45 7.77
CA THR A 376 10.81 20.88 7.76
C THR A 376 11.90 21.77 7.17
N ASP A 377 13.10 21.23 6.99
CA ASP A 377 14.25 21.94 6.42
C ASP A 377 15.03 21.00 5.49
N TRP A 378 14.93 21.24 4.19
CA TRP A 378 15.65 20.47 3.18
C TRP A 378 17.16 20.78 3.13
N GLU A 379 17.64 21.84 3.78
CA GLU A 379 19.08 22.08 3.93
C GLU A 379 19.72 21.13 4.96
N ASN A 380 18.92 20.58 5.87
CA ASN A 380 19.35 19.73 6.98
C ASN A 380 18.49 18.46 7.09
N TRP A 381 17.91 17.99 5.99
CA TRP A 381 16.90 16.92 5.99
C TRP A 381 17.41 15.59 6.57
N ASP A 382 18.71 15.37 6.49
CA ASP A 382 19.37 14.13 6.89
C ASP A 382 19.98 14.18 8.32
N ASN A 383 19.81 15.29 9.04
CA ASN A 383 20.42 15.50 10.37
C ASN A 383 19.55 15.10 11.56
#